data_AF-A0A2L0HGW3-F1
#
_entry.id   AF-A0A2L0HGW3-F1
#
_cell.length_a   1.000
_cell.length_b   1.000
_cell.length_c   1.000
_cell.angle_alpha   90.00
_cell.angle_beta   90.00
_cell.angle_gamma   90.00
#
_symmetry.space_group_name_H-M   'P 1'
#
loop_
_entity.id
_entity.type
_entity.pdbx_description
1 polymer ?
#
loop_
_entity_poly.entity_id
_entity_poly.type
_entity_poly.pdbx_seq_one_letter_code
_entity_poly.pdbx_strand_id
1 'polypeptide(L)'
;APNTAELKICRVNRNSGSCKGGDEIFLLCDKVQKEDIEVRFFQDSWEGKGTFSQADVHRQVAIVFRTPPYRDVNLSEPIRVKMQLRRPSDREVSEPMDFQYLP
;
A
#
# COMPACT_ATOMS: atom_id res chain seq x y z
N ALA A 1 -3.15 -11.45 22.51
CA ALA A 1 -2.40 -10.18 22.60
C ALA A 1 -2.44 -9.52 21.24
N PRO A 2 -2.65 -8.19 21.13
CA PRO A 2 -2.42 -7.51 19.86
C PRO A 2 -0.97 -7.79 19.46
N ASN A 3 -0.77 -8.24 18.23
CA ASN A 3 0.55 -8.61 17.76
C ASN A 3 1.37 -7.31 17.60
N THR A 4 2.21 -6.96 18.58
CA THR A 4 3.09 -5.76 18.58
C THR A 4 4.27 -5.89 17.61
N ALA A 5 4.09 -6.63 16.52
CA ALA A 5 5.12 -6.83 15.53
C ALA A 5 5.24 -5.57 14.66
N GLU A 6 6.45 -5.03 14.57
CA GLU A 6 6.80 -3.89 13.71
C GLU A 6 6.34 -4.15 12.27
N LEU A 7 5.75 -3.14 11.63
CA LEU A 7 5.34 -3.23 10.22
C LEU A 7 6.51 -2.89 9.32
N LYS A 8 6.81 -3.76 8.35
CA LYS A 8 7.90 -3.53 7.40
C LYS A 8 7.55 -4.01 6.01
N ILE A 9 7.76 -3.14 5.02
CA ILE A 9 7.79 -3.52 3.61
C ILE A 9 9.21 -3.95 3.26
N CYS A 10 9.36 -5.19 2.79
CA CYS A 10 10.65 -5.77 2.44
C CYS A 10 10.96 -5.59 0.94
N ARG A 11 9.95 -5.78 0.08
CA ARG A 11 10.11 -5.64 -1.37
C ARG A 11 8.75 -5.44 -2.03
N VAL A 12 8.73 -4.77 -3.17
CA VAL A 12 7.55 -4.66 -4.06
C VAL A 12 7.96 -5.01 -5.48
N ASN A 13 7.07 -5.63 -6.26
CA ASN A 13 7.35 -5.94 -7.66
C ASN A 13 7.37 -4.68 -8.55
N ARG A 14 6.63 -3.63 -8.16
CA ARG A 14 6.55 -2.36 -8.88
C ARG A 14 6.31 -1.19 -7.93
N ASN A 15 6.91 -0.05 -8.26
CA ASN A 15 6.78 1.21 -7.52
C ASN A 15 6.23 2.35 -8.40
N SER A 16 5.57 2.00 -9.50
CA SER A 16 4.86 2.95 -10.36
C SER A 16 3.64 2.29 -11.03
N GLY A 17 2.67 3.11 -11.42
CA GLY A 17 1.41 2.66 -12.02
C GLY A 17 0.57 3.82 -12.56
N SER A 18 -0.51 3.51 -13.27
CA SER A 18 -1.42 4.51 -13.82
C SER A 18 -2.12 5.30 -12.72
N CYS A 19 -2.28 6.60 -12.94
CA CYS A 19 -3.06 7.49 -12.08
C CYS A 19 -4.52 7.05 -11.93
N LYS A 20 -5.03 6.23 -12.85
CA LYS A 20 -6.37 5.63 -12.78
C LYS A 20 -6.48 4.51 -11.74
N GLY A 21 -5.36 4.06 -11.17
CA GLY A 21 -5.31 2.94 -10.24
C GLY A 21 -5.56 1.60 -10.92
N GLY A 22 -5.79 0.56 -10.11
CA GLY A 22 -6.09 -0.79 -10.59
C GLY A 22 -4.88 -1.65 -10.93
N ASP A 23 -3.66 -1.10 -10.89
CA ASP A 23 -2.44 -1.87 -11.06
C ASP A 23 -2.27 -2.88 -9.93
N GLU A 24 -2.07 -4.15 -10.29
CA GLU A 24 -1.81 -5.20 -9.31
C GLU A 24 -0.34 -5.16 -8.85
N ILE A 25 -0.15 -5.15 -7.52
CA ILE A 25 1.13 -5.07 -6.84
C ILE A 25 1.27 -6.26 -5.90
N PHE A 26 2.45 -6.87 -5.93
CA PHE A 26 2.90 -7.90 -5.02
C PHE A 26 3.87 -7.27 -4.03
N LEU A 27 3.47 -7.21 -2.76
CA LEU A 27 4.23 -6.63 -1.67
C LEU A 27 4.66 -7.74 -0.71
N LEU A 28 5.97 -7.88 -0.49
CA LEU A 28 6.55 -8.73 0.53
C LEU A 28 6.78 -7.93 1.80
N CYS A 29 6.39 -8.48 2.95
CA CYS A 29 6.46 -7.81 4.25
C CYS A 29 6.79 -8.79 5.37
N ASP A 30 7.13 -8.23 6.53
CA ASP A 30 7.17 -9.00 7.77
C ASP A 30 5.74 -9.40 8.20
N LYS A 31 5.64 -10.25 9.23
CA LYS A 31 4.38 -10.93 9.57
C LYS A 31 3.24 -9.95 9.93
N VAL A 32 2.17 -9.94 9.13
CA VAL A 32 0.95 -9.12 9.33
C VAL A 32 -0.28 -9.96 9.71
N GLN A 33 -1.30 -9.33 10.30
CA GLN A 33 -2.61 -9.96 10.51
C GLN A 33 -3.55 -9.54 9.37
N LYS A 34 -4.12 -10.50 8.64
CA LYS A 34 -4.90 -10.21 7.43
C LYS A 34 -6.21 -9.47 7.71
N GLU A 35 -6.73 -9.57 8.94
CA GLU A 35 -7.92 -8.85 9.41
C GLU A 35 -7.62 -7.41 9.87
N ASP A 36 -6.33 -7.06 10.03
CA ASP A 36 -5.90 -5.83 10.68
C ASP A 36 -4.65 -5.24 9.98
N ILE A 37 -4.74 -5.13 8.65
CA ILE A 37 -3.69 -4.57 7.81
C ILE A 37 -4.29 -3.84 6.61
N GLU A 38 -3.69 -2.73 6.22
CA GLU A 38 -4.01 -2.03 4.98
C GLU A 38 -2.75 -1.44 4.32
N VAL A 39 -2.80 -1.27 2.99
CA VAL A 39 -1.77 -0.57 2.22
C VAL A 39 -2.26 0.84 1.96
N ARG A 40 -1.56 1.83 2.52
CA ARG A 40 -1.93 3.25 2.45
C ARG A 40 -1.00 3.99 1.49
N PHE A 41 -1.60 4.68 0.53
CA PHE A 41 -0.96 5.68 -0.32
C PHE A 41 -1.29 7.07 0.21
N PHE A 42 -0.33 7.99 0.22
CA PHE A 42 -0.56 9.34 0.73
C PHE A 42 0.39 10.38 0.14
N GLN A 43 -0.10 11.61 0.03
CA GLN A 43 0.66 12.81 -0.34
C GLN A 43 -0.09 14.03 0.21
N ASP A 44 0.59 14.89 0.97
CA ASP A 44 -0.02 16.04 1.64
C ASP A 44 -1.30 15.65 2.42
N SER A 45 -2.45 16.19 2.04
CA SER A 45 -3.77 15.89 2.61
C SER A 45 -4.50 14.74 1.92
N TRP A 46 -3.98 14.19 0.83
CA TRP A 46 -4.60 13.08 0.12
C TRP A 46 -4.15 11.72 0.70
N GLU A 47 -5.09 10.81 0.86
CA GLU A 47 -4.81 9.39 1.06
C GLU A 47 -5.71 8.50 0.21
N GLY A 48 -5.16 7.35 -0.19
CA GLY A 48 -5.88 6.28 -0.87
C GLY A 48 -5.47 4.92 -0.30
N LYS A 49 -6.36 3.93 -0.37
CA LYS A 49 -6.08 2.58 0.13
C LYS A 49 -5.97 1.59 -1.01
N GLY A 50 -4.92 0.77 -0.98
CA GLY A 50 -4.83 -0.41 -1.83
C GLY A 50 -6.02 -1.33 -1.58
N THR A 51 -6.63 -1.83 -2.63
CA THR A 51 -7.80 -2.70 -2.55
C THR A 51 -7.37 -4.16 -2.62
N PHE A 52 -7.72 -4.94 -1.60
CA PHE A 52 -7.47 -6.38 -1.52
C PHE A 52 -8.42 -7.01 -0.49
N SER A 53 -8.54 -8.32 -0.52
CA SER A 53 -9.29 -9.13 0.44
C SER A 53 -8.34 -9.88 1.38
N GLN A 54 -8.89 -10.46 2.45
CA GLN A 54 -8.09 -11.30 3.36
C GLN A 54 -7.44 -12.51 2.65
N ALA A 55 -8.04 -12.99 1.55
CA ALA A 55 -7.50 -14.12 0.78
C ALA A 55 -6.23 -13.73 -0.01
N ASP A 56 -6.05 -12.44 -0.27
CA ASP A 56 -4.88 -11.91 -1.00
C ASP A 56 -3.66 -11.70 -0.07
N VAL A 57 -3.84 -11.91 1.23
CA VAL A 57 -2.74 -11.92 2.21
C VAL A 57 -2.16 -13.32 2.30
N HIS A 58 -1.09 -13.56 1.55
CA HIS A 58 -0.46 -14.86 1.46
C HIS A 58 0.41 -15.16 2.68
N ARG A 59 -0.01 -16.15 3.49
CA ARG A 59 0.77 -16.68 4.63
C ARG A 59 1.26 -15.61 5.61
N GLN A 60 0.53 -14.50 5.73
CA GLN A 60 0.87 -13.35 6.59
C GLN A 60 2.15 -12.61 6.22
N VAL A 61 2.78 -12.88 5.08
CA VAL A 61 4.10 -12.32 4.71
C VAL A 61 4.14 -11.71 3.31
N ALA A 62 3.01 -11.75 2.59
CA ALA A 62 2.85 -11.05 1.33
C ALA A 62 1.40 -10.58 1.16
N ILE A 63 1.23 -9.49 0.43
CA ILE A 63 -0.07 -8.91 0.09
C ILE A 63 -0.10 -8.69 -1.42
N VAL A 64 -1.12 -9.22 -2.08
CA VAL A 64 -1.46 -8.82 -3.46
C VAL A 64 -2.60 -7.81 -3.38
N PHE A 65 -2.42 -6.63 -3.97
CA PHE A 65 -3.45 -5.58 -3.93
C PHE A 65 -3.49 -4.79 -5.23
N ARG A 66 -4.58 -4.06 -5.44
CA ARG A 66 -4.72 -3.08 -6.54
C ARG A 66 -4.52 -1.66 -6.04
N THR A 67 -3.76 -0.87 -6.76
CA THR A 67 -3.54 0.55 -6.43
C THR A 67 -4.85 1.33 -6.42
N PRO A 68 -5.04 2.29 -5.49
CA PRO A 68 -6.14 3.23 -5.59
C PRO A 68 -5.94 4.17 -6.78
N PRO A 69 -7.01 4.77 -7.34
CA PRO A 69 -6.85 5.90 -8.24
C PRO A 69 -6.20 7.07 -7.49
N TYR A 70 -5.32 7.80 -8.16
CA TYR A 70 -4.82 9.07 -7.64
C TYR A 70 -5.93 10.13 -7.66
N ARG A 71 -5.77 11.19 -6.85
CA ARG A 71 -6.79 12.25 -6.70
C ARG A 71 -7.15 12.94 -8.01
N ASP A 72 -6.18 13.08 -8.90
CA ASP A 72 -6.35 13.63 -10.25
C ASP A 72 -5.87 12.60 -11.26
N VAL A 73 -6.80 12.09 -12.06
CA VAL A 73 -6.54 11.05 -13.08
C VAL A 73 -6.17 11.64 -14.45
N ASN A 74 -6.03 12.96 -14.56
CA ASN A 74 -5.62 13.63 -15.79
C ASN A 74 -4.20 14.22 -15.65
N LEU A 75 -3.27 13.39 -15.17
CA LEU A 75 -1.88 13.83 -14.99
C LEU A 75 -1.23 14.16 -16.34
N SER A 76 -0.51 15.28 -16.39
CA SER A 76 0.39 15.61 -17.49
C SER A 76 1.82 15.12 -17.26
N GLU A 77 2.19 14.91 -16.00
CA GLU A 77 3.54 14.51 -15.57
C GLU A 77 3.46 13.48 -14.43
N PRO A 78 4.50 12.64 -14.25
CA PRO A 78 4.54 11.70 -13.15
C PRO A 78 4.52 12.37 -11.76
N ILE A 79 3.71 11.84 -10.84
CA ILE A 79 3.60 12.34 -9.47
C ILE A 79 4.12 11.30 -8.48
N ARG A 80 5.01 11.71 -7.57
CA ARG A 80 5.48 10.86 -6.46
C ARG A 80 4.58 11.01 -5.25
N VAL A 81 4.12 9.87 -4.74
CA VAL A 81 3.41 9.72 -3.47
C VAL A 81 4.18 8.76 -2.57
N LYS A 82 3.79 8.68 -1.30
CA LYS A 82 4.29 7.66 -0.37
C LYS A 82 3.32 6.49 -0.28
N MET A 83 3.85 5.30 -0.08
CA MET A 83 3.13 4.06 0.18
C MET A 83 3.68 3.41 1.46
N GLN A 84 2.81 2.92 2.34
CA GLN A 84 3.21 2.23 3.57
C GLN A 84 2.17 1.19 4.00
N LEU A 85 2.55 0.28 4.88
CA LEU A 85 1.60 -0.53 5.64
C LEU A 85 1.04 0.29 6.80
N ARG A 86 -0.24 0.09 7.13
CA ARG A 86 -0.87 0.62 8.34
C ARG A 86 -1.67 -0.49 9.02
N ARG A 87 -1.55 -0.62 10.34
CA ARG A 87 -2.40 -1.50 11.15
C ARG A 87 -3.52 -0.65 11.77
N PRO A 88 -4.79 -0.85 11.37
CA PRO A 88 -5.88 0.01 11.82
C PRO A 88 -6.13 0.02 13.34
N SER A 89 -5.91 -1.11 14.01
CA SER A 89 -6.23 -1.26 15.44
C SER A 89 -5.43 -0.35 16.38
N ASP A 90 -4.16 -0.10 16.06
CA ASP A 90 -3.22 0.69 16.87
C ASP A 90 -2.64 1.92 16.13
N ARG A 91 -2.98 2.07 14.84
CA ARG A 91 -2.46 3.11 13.94
C ARG A 91 -0.95 3.05 13.70
N GLU A 92 -0.31 1.92 14.00
CA GLU A 92 1.07 1.65 13.66
C GLU A 92 1.25 1.72 12.13
N VAL A 93 2.38 2.23 11.67
CA VAL A 93 2.73 2.33 10.26
C VAL A 93 4.13 1.78 10.01
N SER A 94 4.37 1.24 8.83
CA SER A 94 5.75 0.95 8.39
C SER A 94 6.47 2.22 7.96
N GLU A 95 7.78 2.14 7.80
CA GLU A 95 8.53 3.13 7.01
C GLU A 95 7.89 3.29 5.62
N PRO A 96 7.74 4.54 5.13
CA PRO A 96 7.13 4.80 3.84
C PRO A 96 8.13 4.58 2.70
N MET A 97 7.62 4.09 1.57
CA MET A 97 8.37 3.99 0.32
C MET A 97 7.75 4.85 -0.78
N ASP A 98 8.54 5.22 -1.79
CA ASP A 98 8.04 5.99 -2.92
C ASP A 98 7.21 5.13 -3.87
N PHE A 99 6.10 5.70 -4.33
CA PHE A 99 5.33 5.20 -5.46
C PHE A 99 5.08 6.33 -6.46
N GLN A 100 5.18 6.05 -7.75
CA GLN A 100 5.02 7.05 -8.80
C GLN A 100 3.76 6.79 -9.63
N TYR A 101 2.77 7.67 -9.53
CA TYR A 101 1.65 7.68 -10.46
C TYR A 101 2.08 8.27 -11.80
N LEU A 102 1.67 7.61 -12.88
CA LEU A 102 1.92 7.98 -14.27
C LEU A 102 0.60 8.42 -14.93
N PRO A 103 0.64 9.31 -15.92
CA PRO A 103 -0.52 9.61 -16.78
C PRO A 103 -1.24 8.35 -17.30
#